data_AF-L7ITU1-F1
#
_entry.id   AF-L7ITU1-F1
#
_cell.length_a   1.000
_cell.length_b   1.000
_cell.length_c   1.000
_cell.angle_alpha   90.00
_cell.angle_beta   90.00
_cell.angle_gamma   90.00
#
_symmetry.space_group_name_H-M   'P 1'
#
loop_
_entity.id
_entity.type
_entity.pdbx_description
1 polymer ?
#
loop_
_entity_poly.entity_id
_entity_poly.type
_entity_poly.pdbx_seq_one_letter_code
_entity_poly.pdbx_strand_id
1 'polypeptide(L)'
;ALVIVSVVLISAAAYYRRSARELKRHNGVLDGAVLASFSESLGGAARIRAFGREQHYTDRLKSTLDATNAAYILSLTAHRWLPPRLDNLGSAFSLTTDVLVVTSAFSVDPAITGLVLSYSPSLVGIIQIMVRYLADVDSAMPSMERLHQYATALPSEASLESHALTRPNWPETGEQSFESLSDPNLLRGTVRSNLDQSETQTDDELNSALYRALLAPALTLDTAVAVDGASLSVGQRQLLTLARALLRTEARVVLVDEATSAVDGATDRRVQGVLMGLSGKTMVAIAHRLRTVLAYERVCVVDSRRVVELGALRELWEVEGLFRRINSRNDTWEGKSYTT
;
A
#
# COMPACT_ATOMS: atom_id res chain seq x y z
N ALA A 1 -54.73 0.39 -14.60
CA ALA A 1 -53.93 1.55 -14.16
C ALA A 1 -52.68 1.11 -13.38
N LEU A 2 -52.82 0.39 -12.27
CA LEU A 2 -51.70 -0.02 -11.40
C LEU A 2 -50.57 -0.79 -12.14
N VAL A 3 -50.93 -1.73 -13.02
CA VAL A 3 -49.94 -2.52 -13.81
C VAL A 3 -49.09 -1.63 -14.73
N ILE A 4 -49.72 -0.65 -15.38
CA ILE A 4 -49.02 0.27 -16.31
C ILE A 4 -48.06 1.17 -15.51
N VAL A 5 -48.51 1.69 -14.36
CA VAL A 5 -47.68 2.46 -13.44
C VAL A 5 -46.48 1.63 -12.96
N SER A 6 -46.70 0.39 -12.52
CA SER A 6 -45.61 -0.51 -12.09
C SER A 6 -44.59 -0.79 -13.19
N VAL A 7 -45.03 -1.02 -14.43
CA VAL A 7 -44.12 -1.26 -15.57
C VAL A 7 -43.27 -0.01 -15.89
N VAL A 8 -43.87 1.18 -15.84
CA VAL A 8 -43.15 2.46 -16.03
C VAL A 8 -42.14 2.70 -14.91
N LEU A 9 -42.50 2.40 -13.65
CA LEU A 9 -41.62 2.53 -12.50
C LEU A 9 -40.41 1.59 -12.60
N ILE A 10 -40.65 0.32 -12.92
CA ILE A 10 -39.58 -0.71 -13.02
C ILE A 10 -38.63 -0.39 -14.18
N SER A 11 -39.15 0.02 -15.33
CA SER A 11 -38.31 0.39 -16.48
C SER A 11 -37.47 1.64 -16.23
N ALA A 12 -38.03 2.68 -15.62
CA ALA A 12 -37.30 3.88 -15.22
C ALA A 12 -36.22 3.58 -14.17
N ALA A 13 -36.53 2.74 -13.18
CA ALA A 13 -35.55 2.30 -12.18
C ALA A 13 -34.43 1.46 -12.81
N ALA A 14 -34.75 0.53 -13.73
CA ALA A 14 -33.75 -0.30 -14.41
C ALA A 14 -32.79 0.53 -15.28
N TYR A 15 -33.32 1.54 -15.99
CA TYR A 15 -32.50 2.48 -16.76
C TYR A 15 -31.56 3.28 -15.85
N TYR A 16 -32.11 3.89 -14.80
CA TYR A 16 -31.35 4.67 -13.82
C TYR A 16 -30.21 3.85 -13.17
N ARG A 17 -30.51 2.62 -12.71
CA ARG A 17 -29.55 1.75 -12.02
C ARG A 17 -28.33 1.39 -12.88
N ARG A 18 -28.48 1.32 -14.20
CA ARG A 18 -27.33 1.03 -15.10
C ARG A 18 -26.39 2.22 -15.19
N SER A 19 -26.91 3.41 -15.43
CA SER A 19 -26.10 4.62 -15.58
C SER A 19 -25.48 5.10 -14.26
N ALA A 20 -26.25 5.08 -13.16
CA ALA A 20 -25.79 5.58 -11.87
C ALA A 20 -24.64 4.74 -11.27
N ARG A 21 -24.67 3.41 -11.43
CA ARG A 21 -23.62 2.53 -10.93
C ARG A 21 -22.30 2.73 -11.66
N GLU A 22 -22.33 2.82 -12.99
CA GLU A 22 -21.10 3.02 -13.76
C GLU A 22 -20.47 4.38 -13.47
N LEU A 23 -21.30 5.41 -13.30
CA LEU A 23 -20.84 6.73 -12.96
C LEU A 23 -20.21 6.79 -11.56
N LYS A 24 -20.77 6.05 -10.58
CA LYS A 24 -20.19 5.88 -9.25
C LYS A 24 -18.87 5.12 -9.28
N ARG A 25 -18.75 4.11 -10.14
CA ARG A 25 -17.52 3.35 -10.36
C ARG A 25 -16.41 4.25 -10.93
N HIS A 26 -16.71 5.02 -11.96
CA HIS A 26 -15.78 6.02 -12.51
C HIS A 26 -15.34 7.05 -11.47
N ASN A 27 -16.27 7.56 -10.65
CA ASN A 27 -15.93 8.46 -9.55
C ASN A 27 -14.93 7.81 -8.57
N GLY A 28 -15.18 6.56 -8.17
CA GLY A 28 -14.31 5.85 -7.23
C GLY A 28 -12.89 5.60 -7.76
N VAL A 29 -12.71 5.46 -9.08
CA VAL A 29 -11.38 5.37 -9.72
C VAL A 29 -10.66 6.72 -9.68
N LEU A 30 -11.38 7.81 -9.98
CA LEU A 30 -10.82 9.17 -9.99
C LEU A 30 -10.46 9.68 -8.59
N ASP A 31 -11.23 9.31 -7.56
CA ASP A 31 -10.91 9.59 -6.16
C ASP A 31 -9.52 9.01 -5.79
N GLY A 32 -9.22 7.79 -6.25
CA GLY A 32 -7.92 7.14 -6.05
C GLY A 32 -6.77 7.88 -6.75
N ALA A 33 -7.02 8.45 -7.93
CA ALA A 33 -6.00 9.21 -8.67
C ALA A 33 -5.60 10.51 -7.97
N VAL A 34 -6.54 11.17 -7.27
CA VAL A 34 -6.25 12.37 -6.45
C VAL A 34 -5.34 12.00 -5.28
N LEU A 35 -5.66 10.93 -4.55
CA LEU A 35 -4.84 10.44 -3.44
C LEU A 35 -3.44 10.05 -3.91
N ALA A 36 -3.33 9.34 -5.02
CA ALA A 36 -2.04 8.96 -5.61
C ALA A 36 -1.20 10.19 -5.99
N SER A 37 -1.81 11.17 -6.68
CA SER A 37 -1.13 12.42 -7.09
C SER A 37 -0.68 13.25 -5.89
N PHE A 38 -1.48 13.27 -4.82
CA PHE A 38 -1.13 13.94 -3.57
C PHE A 38 0.02 13.24 -2.85
N SER A 39 -0.03 11.91 -2.72
CA SER A 39 1.04 11.12 -2.12
C SER A 39 2.36 11.23 -2.90
N GLU A 40 2.31 11.21 -4.23
CA GLU A 40 3.47 11.44 -5.11
C GLU A 40 4.10 12.83 -4.84
N SER A 41 3.26 13.86 -4.75
CA SER A 41 3.70 15.23 -4.50
C SER A 41 4.29 15.41 -3.09
N LEU A 42 3.71 14.75 -2.09
CA LEU A 42 4.19 14.80 -0.71
C LEU A 42 5.54 14.10 -0.56
N GLY A 43 5.68 12.89 -1.13
CA GLY A 43 6.95 12.16 -1.15
C GLY A 43 8.04 12.86 -1.97
N GLY A 44 7.65 13.58 -3.02
CA GLY A 44 8.55 14.33 -3.90
C GLY A 44 8.79 15.79 -3.50
N ALA A 45 8.21 16.28 -2.40
CA ALA A 45 8.11 17.73 -2.12
C ALA A 45 9.46 18.46 -2.11
N ALA A 46 10.51 17.84 -1.54
CA ALA A 46 11.85 18.42 -1.52
C ALA A 46 12.44 18.58 -2.94
N ARG A 47 12.22 17.59 -3.82
CA ARG A 47 12.69 17.63 -5.21
C ARG A 47 11.93 18.66 -6.02
N ILE A 48 10.60 18.71 -5.85
CA ILE A 48 9.74 19.69 -6.55
C ILE A 48 10.18 21.12 -6.23
N ARG A 49 10.47 21.41 -4.96
CA ARG A 49 11.00 22.72 -4.53
C ARG A 49 12.41 22.99 -5.06
N ALA A 50 13.29 21.99 -5.04
CA ALA A 50 14.65 22.14 -5.56
C ALA A 50 14.69 22.48 -7.05
N PHE A 51 13.74 21.96 -7.83
CA PHE A 51 13.62 22.25 -9.28
C PHE A 51 12.70 23.45 -9.59
N GLY A 52 12.08 24.09 -8.60
CA GLY A 52 11.16 25.22 -8.79
C GLY A 52 9.94 24.88 -9.65
N ARG A 53 9.39 23.66 -9.51
CA ARG A 53 8.27 23.15 -10.33
C ARG A 53 6.95 23.06 -9.55
N GLU A 54 6.79 23.82 -8.48
CA GLU A 54 5.59 23.80 -7.62
C GLU A 54 4.31 24.10 -8.40
N GLN A 55 4.36 25.07 -9.32
CA GLN A 55 3.21 25.47 -10.12
C GLN A 55 2.71 24.32 -11.02
N HIS A 56 3.64 23.61 -11.66
CA HIS A 56 3.32 22.48 -12.54
C HIS A 56 2.58 21.36 -11.80
N TYR A 57 3.06 20.99 -10.61
CA TYR A 57 2.42 19.97 -9.78
C TYR A 57 1.09 20.46 -9.18
N THR A 58 1.00 21.74 -8.83
CA THR A 58 -0.24 22.36 -8.37
C THR A 58 -1.32 22.33 -9.45
N ASP A 59 -0.96 22.68 -10.69
CA ASP A 59 -1.90 22.68 -11.82
C ASP A 59 -2.29 21.24 -12.22
N ARG A 60 -1.35 20.29 -12.15
CA ARG A 60 -1.66 18.85 -12.28
C ARG A 60 -2.66 18.39 -11.23
N LEU A 61 -2.43 18.69 -9.94
CA LEU A 61 -3.34 18.31 -8.86
C LEU A 61 -4.73 18.94 -9.02
N LYS A 62 -4.80 20.22 -9.41
CA LYS A 62 -6.06 20.90 -9.72
C LYS A 62 -6.80 20.22 -10.85
N SER A 63 -6.12 19.88 -11.96
CA SER A 63 -6.76 19.21 -13.09
C SER A 63 -7.32 17.83 -12.73
N THR A 64 -6.60 17.06 -11.89
CA THR A 64 -7.08 15.78 -11.37
C THR A 64 -8.29 15.98 -10.46
N LEU A 65 -8.24 16.98 -9.57
CA LEU A 65 -9.34 17.32 -8.67
C LEU A 65 -10.58 17.78 -9.43
N ASP A 66 -10.42 18.58 -10.49
CA ASP A 66 -11.51 19.04 -11.35
C ASP A 66 -12.17 17.88 -12.08
N ALA A 67 -11.39 16.92 -12.60
CA ALA A 67 -11.92 15.71 -13.22
C ALA A 67 -12.72 14.86 -12.22
N THR A 68 -12.21 14.70 -10.99
CA THR A 68 -12.91 14.00 -9.91
C THR A 68 -14.19 14.73 -9.51
N ASN A 69 -14.15 16.05 -9.33
CA ASN A 69 -15.32 16.85 -9.00
C ASN A 69 -16.38 16.81 -10.11
N ALA A 70 -15.98 16.84 -11.38
CA ALA A 70 -16.89 16.72 -12.52
C ALA A 70 -17.63 15.37 -12.50
N ALA A 71 -16.90 14.27 -12.28
CA ALA A 71 -17.49 12.94 -12.13
C ALA A 71 -18.42 12.84 -10.91
N TYR A 72 -18.03 13.45 -9.79
CA TYR A 72 -18.83 13.49 -8.57
C TYR A 72 -20.15 14.25 -8.77
N ILE A 73 -20.10 15.45 -9.36
CA ILE A 73 -21.29 16.25 -9.67
C ILE A 73 -22.22 15.49 -10.62
N LEU A 74 -21.66 14.81 -11.62
CA LEU A 74 -22.44 13.99 -12.55
C LEU A 74 -23.10 12.83 -11.78
N SER A 75 -22.38 12.18 -10.86
CA SER A 75 -22.93 11.12 -10.00
C SER A 75 -24.05 11.64 -9.09
N LEU A 76 -23.90 12.84 -8.54
CA LEU A 76 -24.90 13.47 -7.66
C LEU A 76 -26.17 13.85 -8.43
N THR A 77 -26.01 14.41 -9.62
CA THR A 77 -27.14 14.80 -10.49
C THR A 77 -27.89 13.57 -10.99
N ALA A 78 -27.17 12.49 -11.35
CA ALA A 78 -27.79 11.20 -11.62
C ALA A 78 -28.63 10.74 -10.43
N HIS A 79 -28.07 10.75 -9.20
CA HIS A 79 -28.78 10.32 -7.99
C HIS A 79 -30.05 11.11 -7.69
N ARG A 80 -30.05 12.39 -8.01
CA ARG A 80 -31.21 13.28 -7.83
C ARG A 80 -32.22 13.22 -8.97
N TRP A 81 -31.95 12.53 -10.07
CA TRP A 81 -32.83 12.53 -11.25
C TRP A 81 -34.07 11.64 -11.07
N LEU A 82 -33.90 10.47 -10.46
CA LEU A 82 -34.98 9.48 -10.34
C LEU A 82 -36.04 9.89 -9.30
N PRO A 83 -35.69 10.25 -8.05
CA PRO A 83 -36.68 10.54 -7.00
C PRO A 83 -37.78 11.55 -7.41
N PRO A 84 -37.47 12.76 -7.93
CA PRO A 84 -38.52 13.75 -8.25
C PRO A 84 -39.45 13.29 -9.38
N ARG A 85 -38.99 12.45 -10.30
CA ARG A 85 -39.84 11.89 -11.38
C ARG A 85 -40.81 10.86 -10.83
N LEU A 86 -40.36 10.04 -9.88
CA LEU A 86 -41.21 9.10 -9.17
C LEU A 86 -42.21 9.83 -8.27
N ASP A 87 -41.76 10.90 -7.62
CA ASP A 87 -42.61 11.74 -6.78
C ASP A 87 -43.77 12.33 -7.59
N ASN A 88 -43.46 12.95 -8.74
CA ASN A 88 -44.47 13.51 -9.65
C ASN A 88 -45.47 12.46 -10.16
N LEU A 89 -45.00 11.24 -10.48
CA LEU A 89 -45.86 10.17 -10.96
C LEU A 89 -46.79 9.65 -9.84
N GLY A 90 -46.25 9.48 -8.63
CA GLY A 90 -47.02 9.09 -7.45
C GLY A 90 -48.07 10.13 -7.07
N SER A 91 -47.71 11.41 -7.07
CA SER A 91 -48.64 12.51 -6.79
C SER A 91 -49.73 12.64 -7.85
N ALA A 92 -49.41 12.46 -9.13
CA ALA A 92 -50.42 12.43 -10.20
C ALA A 92 -51.41 11.27 -10.05
N PHE A 93 -50.92 10.11 -9.62
CA PHE A 93 -51.76 8.94 -9.33
C PHE A 93 -52.67 9.18 -8.11
N SER A 94 -52.14 9.75 -7.02
CA SER A 94 -52.95 10.12 -5.85
C SER A 94 -54.03 11.11 -6.26
N LEU A 95 -53.65 12.20 -6.94
CA LEU A 95 -54.59 13.23 -7.40
C LEU A 95 -55.73 12.65 -8.24
N THR A 96 -55.41 11.75 -9.17
CA THR A 96 -56.42 11.10 -10.02
C THR A 96 -57.38 10.24 -9.19
N THR A 97 -56.85 9.48 -8.23
CA THR A 97 -57.64 8.62 -7.34
C THR A 97 -58.53 9.46 -6.44
N ASP A 98 -57.99 10.53 -5.86
CA ASP A 98 -58.69 11.42 -4.92
C ASP A 98 -59.82 12.19 -5.62
N VAL A 99 -59.58 12.69 -6.85
CA VAL A 99 -60.62 13.35 -7.67
C VAL A 99 -61.75 12.39 -8.06
N LEU A 100 -61.42 11.16 -8.45
CA LEU A 100 -62.39 10.15 -8.84
C LEU A 100 -63.29 9.71 -7.67
N VAL A 101 -62.72 9.67 -6.46
CA VAL A 101 -63.45 9.38 -5.21
C VAL A 101 -64.35 10.56 -4.80
N VAL A 102 -63.85 11.80 -4.86
CA VAL A 102 -64.62 13.01 -4.48
C VAL A 102 -65.75 13.32 -5.46
N THR A 103 -65.56 13.08 -6.75
CA THR A 103 -66.58 13.33 -7.78
C THR A 103 -67.70 12.29 -7.78
N SER A 104 -67.71 11.35 -6.83
CA SER A 104 -68.71 10.28 -6.71
C SER A 104 -68.89 9.47 -8.00
N ALA A 105 -67.84 9.36 -8.82
CA ALA A 105 -67.86 8.59 -10.07
C ALA A 105 -68.20 7.10 -9.83
N PHE A 106 -68.01 6.63 -8.60
CA PHE A 106 -68.45 5.35 -8.08
C PHE A 106 -69.28 5.62 -6.82
N SER A 107 -70.48 5.05 -6.69
CA SER A 107 -71.35 5.19 -5.52
C SER A 107 -70.75 4.43 -4.32
N VAL A 108 -69.71 4.97 -3.71
CA VAL A 108 -68.97 4.38 -2.59
C VAL A 108 -69.44 4.99 -1.27
N ASP A 109 -69.51 4.17 -0.23
CA ASP A 109 -69.84 4.60 1.13
C ASP A 109 -68.90 5.74 1.59
N PRO A 110 -69.42 6.88 2.10
CA PRO A 110 -68.63 7.98 2.64
C PRO A 110 -67.52 7.57 3.62
N ALA A 111 -67.72 6.48 4.40
CA ALA A 111 -66.71 5.96 5.31
C ALA A 111 -65.48 5.40 4.57
N ILE A 112 -65.69 4.68 3.46
CA ILE A 112 -64.62 4.11 2.62
C ILE A 112 -63.91 5.22 1.84
N THR A 113 -64.66 6.22 1.37
CA THR A 113 -64.12 7.42 0.70
C THR A 113 -63.12 8.16 1.59
N GLY A 114 -63.46 8.43 2.86
CA GLY A 114 -62.53 9.08 3.80
C GLY A 114 -61.28 8.25 4.09
N LEU A 115 -61.42 6.92 4.09
CA LEU A 115 -60.33 5.97 4.27
C LEU A 115 -59.35 5.99 3.08
N VAL A 116 -59.87 5.97 1.84
CA VAL A 116 -59.06 6.04 0.62
C VAL A 116 -58.31 7.37 0.51
N LEU A 117 -58.98 8.50 0.80
CA LEU A 117 -58.38 9.83 0.74
C LEU A 117 -57.23 10.01 1.75
N SER A 118 -57.28 9.31 2.88
CA SER A 118 -56.24 9.39 3.92
C SER A 118 -55.08 8.42 3.66
N TYR A 119 -55.36 7.21 3.16
CA TYR A 119 -54.34 6.20 2.91
C TYR A 119 -53.63 6.35 1.55
N SER A 120 -54.28 6.92 0.52
CA SER A 120 -53.70 7.06 -0.82
C SER A 120 -52.42 7.93 -0.82
N PRO A 121 -52.40 9.16 -0.28
CA PRO A 121 -51.18 9.96 -0.17
C PRO A 121 -50.12 9.32 0.73
N SER A 122 -50.54 8.68 1.82
CA SER A 122 -49.65 8.01 2.77
C SER A 122 -48.89 6.83 2.14
N LEU A 123 -49.59 6.01 1.35
CA LEU A 123 -49.02 4.87 0.64
C LEU A 123 -48.04 5.34 -0.44
N VAL A 124 -48.40 6.38 -1.19
CA VAL A 124 -47.50 7.01 -2.18
C VAL A 124 -46.22 7.51 -1.50
N GLY A 125 -46.33 8.18 -0.35
CA GLY A 125 -45.18 8.66 0.42
C GLY A 125 -44.24 7.53 0.90
N ILE A 126 -44.79 6.41 1.37
CA ILE A 126 -43.98 5.24 1.77
C ILE A 126 -43.23 4.65 0.58
N ILE A 127 -43.89 4.51 -0.58
CA ILE A 127 -43.25 4.00 -1.80
C ILE A 127 -42.11 4.92 -2.24
N GLN A 128 -42.30 6.24 -2.18
CA GLN A 128 -41.25 7.22 -2.53
C GLN A 128 -40.02 7.09 -1.65
N ILE A 129 -40.21 7.00 -0.33
CA ILE A 129 -39.12 6.79 0.64
C ILE A 129 -38.42 5.46 0.38
N MET A 130 -39.17 4.39 0.12
CA MET A 130 -38.61 3.07 -0.16
C MET A 130 -37.73 3.06 -1.42
N VAL A 131 -38.15 3.70 -2.51
CA VAL A 131 -37.34 3.78 -3.73
C VAL A 131 -36.08 4.62 -3.51
N ARG A 132 -36.15 5.67 -2.70
CA ARG A 132 -34.98 6.48 -2.32
C ARG A 132 -33.96 5.64 -1.55
N TYR A 133 -34.40 4.89 -0.54
CA TYR A 133 -33.51 3.99 0.20
C TYR A 133 -32.91 2.90 -0.67
N LEU A 134 -33.68 2.34 -1.61
CA LEU A 134 -33.15 1.35 -2.54
C LEU A 134 -32.05 1.95 -3.44
N ALA A 135 -32.23 3.17 -3.93
CA ALA A 135 -31.22 3.88 -4.70
C ALA A 135 -29.97 4.20 -3.86
N ASP A 136 -30.13 4.58 -2.58
CA ASP A 136 -29.03 4.82 -1.66
C ASP A 136 -28.20 3.55 -1.43
N VAL A 137 -28.86 2.40 -1.20
CA VAL A 137 -28.20 1.10 -1.05
C VAL A 137 -27.47 0.69 -2.33
N ASP A 138 -28.12 0.79 -3.49
CA ASP A 138 -27.48 0.51 -4.79
C ASP A 138 -26.23 1.37 -5.02
N SER A 139 -26.24 2.64 -4.55
CA SER A 139 -25.11 3.56 -4.68
C SER A 139 -23.92 3.20 -3.76
N ALA A 140 -24.16 2.46 -2.69
CA ALA A 140 -23.15 1.99 -1.73
C ALA A 140 -22.54 0.63 -2.12
N MET A 141 -23.23 -0.18 -2.93
CA MET A 141 -22.80 -1.52 -3.34
C MET A 141 -21.41 -1.59 -3.98
N PRO A 142 -20.95 -0.64 -4.82
CA PRO A 142 -19.60 -0.69 -5.39
C PRO A 142 -18.48 -0.70 -4.33
N SER A 143 -18.71 -0.12 -3.15
CA SER A 143 -17.73 -0.18 -2.05
C SER A 143 -17.68 -1.57 -1.41
N MET A 144 -18.83 -2.24 -1.28
CA MET A 144 -18.92 -3.62 -0.78
C MET A 144 -18.30 -4.61 -1.79
N GLU A 145 -18.54 -4.41 -3.08
CA GLU A 145 -17.94 -5.21 -4.15
C GLU A 145 -16.41 -5.16 -4.10
N ARG A 146 -15.83 -3.96 -3.93
CA ARG A 146 -14.37 -3.79 -3.78
C ARG A 146 -13.83 -4.51 -2.55
N LEU A 147 -14.50 -4.37 -1.40
CA LEU A 147 -14.06 -5.04 -0.16
C LEU A 147 -14.14 -6.57 -0.30
N HIS A 148 -15.22 -7.07 -0.92
CA HIS A 148 -15.36 -8.49 -1.21
C HIS A 148 -14.24 -8.97 -2.13
N GLN A 149 -13.90 -8.24 -3.19
CA GLN A 149 -12.80 -8.56 -4.08
C GLN A 149 -11.46 -8.65 -3.32
N TYR A 150 -11.17 -7.71 -2.42
CA TYR A 150 -9.97 -7.76 -1.58
C TYR A 150 -9.95 -8.98 -0.64
N ALA A 151 -11.12 -9.40 -0.14
CA ALA A 151 -11.23 -10.50 0.81
C ALA A 151 -11.19 -11.90 0.16
N THR A 152 -11.72 -12.06 -1.06
CA THR A 152 -11.96 -13.40 -1.65
C THR A 152 -11.23 -13.63 -2.97
N ALA A 153 -10.96 -12.60 -3.75
CA ALA A 153 -10.46 -12.73 -5.12
C ALA A 153 -8.94 -12.50 -5.23
N LEU A 154 -8.30 -11.91 -4.23
CA LEU A 154 -6.85 -11.77 -4.21
C LEU A 154 -6.18 -13.12 -3.86
N PRO A 155 -5.10 -13.50 -4.57
CA PRO A 155 -4.27 -14.62 -4.15
C PRO A 155 -3.74 -14.37 -2.73
N SER A 156 -4.07 -15.26 -1.79
CA SER A 156 -3.49 -15.21 -0.46
C SER A 156 -2.04 -15.63 -0.51
N GLU A 157 -1.19 -14.96 0.26
CA GLU A 157 0.15 -15.47 0.56
C GLU A 157 0.07 -16.83 1.25
N ALA A 158 1.11 -17.65 1.09
CA ALA A 158 1.18 -18.97 1.72
C ALA A 158 1.17 -18.83 3.26
N SER A 159 0.49 -19.74 3.95
CA SER A 159 0.35 -19.65 5.40
C SER A 159 1.69 -19.76 6.13
N LEU A 160 1.88 -18.91 7.14
CA LEU A 160 3.05 -18.92 8.03
C LEU A 160 3.23 -20.26 8.76
N GLU A 161 2.14 -20.96 9.03
CA GLU A 161 2.11 -22.26 9.72
C GLU A 161 2.20 -23.47 8.78
N SER A 162 2.30 -23.24 7.45
CA SER A 162 2.70 -24.31 6.56
C SER A 162 4.09 -24.75 6.98
N HIS A 163 4.16 -25.80 7.78
CA HIS A 163 5.39 -26.52 8.03
C HIS A 163 5.90 -26.82 6.63
N ALA A 164 6.98 -26.14 6.25
CA ALA A 164 7.68 -26.42 5.03
C ALA A 164 8.18 -27.84 5.17
N LEU A 165 7.34 -28.80 4.79
CA LEU A 165 7.79 -29.97 4.07
C LEU A 165 8.42 -29.38 2.82
N THR A 166 9.67 -28.91 2.95
CA THR A 166 10.55 -28.73 1.80
C THR A 166 10.44 -30.05 1.06
N ARG A 167 9.78 -30.03 -0.09
CA ARG A 167 9.64 -31.22 -0.93
C ARG A 167 11.06 -31.78 -1.10
N PRO A 168 11.25 -33.11 -1.10
CA PRO A 168 12.59 -33.70 -1.24
C PRO A 168 13.38 -33.18 -2.45
N ASN A 169 12.66 -32.72 -3.49
CA ASN A 169 13.20 -32.22 -4.75
C ASN A 169 13.19 -30.69 -4.84
N TRP A 170 12.96 -29.98 -3.73
CA TRP A 170 13.09 -28.53 -3.67
C TRP A 170 14.57 -28.12 -3.65
N PRO A 171 15.01 -27.15 -4.47
CA PRO A 171 14.24 -26.41 -5.48
C PRO A 171 14.15 -27.16 -6.82
N GLU A 172 12.94 -27.27 -7.40
CA GLU A 172 12.69 -27.96 -8.68
C GLU A 172 13.26 -27.18 -9.88
N THR A 173 13.42 -25.87 -9.72
CA THR A 173 14.12 -24.95 -10.63
C THR A 173 14.90 -23.94 -9.79
N GLY A 174 16.16 -23.68 -10.16
CA GLY A 174 17.12 -22.92 -9.34
C GLY A 174 16.91 -21.40 -9.29
N GLU A 175 15.68 -20.90 -9.44
CA GLU A 175 15.38 -19.47 -9.41
C GLU A 175 14.62 -19.13 -8.12
N GLN A 176 15.34 -18.61 -7.13
CA GLN A 176 14.75 -17.93 -5.98
C GLN A 176 14.86 -16.42 -6.24
N SER A 177 13.76 -15.83 -6.70
CA SER A 177 13.65 -14.37 -6.85
C SER A 177 13.25 -13.77 -5.51
N PHE A 178 14.19 -13.08 -4.87
CA PHE A 178 13.87 -12.17 -3.77
C PHE A 178 13.54 -10.80 -4.36
N GLU A 179 12.34 -10.28 -4.11
CA GLU A 179 12.04 -8.89 -4.43
C GLU A 179 12.83 -7.97 -3.49
N SER A 180 13.51 -6.99 -4.09
CA SER A 180 14.45 -6.07 -3.45
C SER A 180 13.86 -5.37 -2.22
N LEU A 181 14.36 -5.72 -1.03
CA LEU A 181 14.12 -5.01 0.23
C LEU A 181 15.31 -4.07 0.50
N SER A 182 15.52 -3.09 -0.37
CA SER A 182 16.71 -2.22 -0.33
C SER A 182 16.62 -1.12 0.73
N ASP A 183 15.40 -0.69 1.11
CA ASP A 183 15.22 0.41 2.06
C ASP A 183 14.83 -0.10 3.46
N PRO A 184 15.54 0.35 4.52
CA PRO A 184 15.22 -0.03 5.89
C PRO A 184 13.86 0.57 6.29
N ASN A 185 12.83 -0.26 6.26
CA ASN A 185 11.49 0.15 6.64
C ASN A 185 11.40 0.35 8.17
N LEU A 186 11.34 1.60 8.59
CA LEU A 186 11.18 2.00 9.99
C LEU A 186 9.76 2.50 10.20
N LEU A 187 9.10 1.93 11.20
CA LEU A 187 7.73 2.30 11.53
C LEU A 187 7.72 3.53 12.43
N ARG A 188 6.64 4.31 12.34
CA ARG A 188 6.40 5.40 13.29
C ARG A 188 6.24 4.83 14.70
N GLY A 189 6.99 5.36 15.65
CA GLY A 189 6.99 4.89 17.04
C GLY A 189 8.23 5.33 17.79
N THR A 190 8.80 4.42 18.57
CA THR A 190 10.08 4.62 19.27
C THR A 190 11.16 3.70 18.70
N VAL A 191 12.42 3.98 19.02
CA VAL A 191 13.54 3.08 18.72
C VAL A 191 13.28 1.68 19.30
N ARG A 192 12.75 1.59 20.52
CA ARG A 192 12.31 0.32 21.15
C ARG A 192 11.36 -0.48 20.27
N SER A 193 10.23 0.12 19.89
CA SER A 193 9.21 -0.55 19.05
C SER A 193 9.75 -0.95 17.67
N ASN A 194 10.77 -0.23 17.17
CA ASN A 194 11.42 -0.56 15.92
C ASN A 194 12.43 -1.70 16.08
N LEU A 195 13.12 -1.82 17.22
CA LEU A 195 14.07 -2.90 17.48
C LEU A 195 13.37 -4.22 17.76
N ASP A 196 12.30 -4.18 18.56
CA ASP A 196 11.51 -5.35 18.92
C ASP A 196 10.01 -5.01 18.96
N GLN A 197 9.29 -5.42 17.92
CA GLN A 197 7.83 -5.29 17.84
C GLN A 197 7.11 -6.37 18.63
N SER A 198 7.79 -7.48 18.92
CA SER A 198 7.23 -8.64 19.63
C SER A 198 7.31 -8.52 21.14
N GLU A 199 7.97 -7.48 21.67
CA GLU A 199 8.18 -7.23 23.11
C GLU A 199 8.72 -8.47 23.86
N THR A 200 9.61 -9.20 23.20
CA THR A 200 10.25 -10.41 23.71
C THR A 200 11.61 -10.16 24.36
N GLN A 201 12.27 -9.06 23.98
CA GLN A 201 13.62 -8.70 24.39
C GLN A 201 13.56 -7.74 25.59
N THR A 202 14.52 -7.89 26.50
CA THR A 202 14.66 -7.04 27.68
C THR A 202 15.31 -5.69 27.34
N ASP A 203 15.09 -4.68 28.18
CA ASP A 203 15.71 -3.35 28.02
C ASP A 203 17.23 -3.40 27.95
N ASP A 204 17.85 -4.32 28.71
CA ASP A 204 19.30 -4.50 28.73
C ASP A 204 19.81 -5.06 27.39
N GLU A 205 19.08 -6.01 26.79
CA GLU A 205 19.39 -6.55 25.46
C GLU A 205 19.23 -5.50 24.37
N LEU A 206 18.14 -4.71 24.42
CA LEU A 206 17.89 -3.62 23.48
C LEU A 206 18.96 -2.51 23.58
N ASN A 207 19.32 -2.11 24.80
CA ASN A 207 20.39 -1.14 25.02
C ASN A 207 21.74 -1.69 24.56
N SER A 208 22.05 -2.97 24.87
CA SER A 208 23.26 -3.63 24.39
C SER A 208 23.35 -3.63 22.86
N ALA A 209 22.24 -3.90 22.16
CA ALA A 209 22.17 -3.83 20.70
C ALA A 209 22.43 -2.40 20.18
N LEU A 210 21.87 -1.36 20.81
CA LEU A 210 22.13 0.03 20.46
C LEU A 210 23.60 0.43 20.66
N TYR A 211 24.23 -0.03 21.75
CA TYR A 211 25.66 0.18 21.99
C TYR A 211 26.52 -0.52 20.93
N ARG A 212 26.23 -1.79 20.64
CA ARG A 212 26.94 -2.58 19.61
C ARG A 212 26.76 -1.99 18.21
N ALA A 213 25.61 -1.41 17.93
CA ALA A 213 25.32 -0.71 16.67
C ALA A 213 25.88 0.72 16.59
N LEU A 214 26.61 1.18 17.61
CA LEU A 214 27.21 2.52 17.67
C LEU A 214 26.17 3.66 17.56
N LEU A 215 24.95 3.42 18.04
CA LEU A 215 23.86 4.40 18.08
C LEU A 215 23.76 5.10 19.43
N ALA A 216 24.20 4.47 20.52
CA ALA A 216 24.31 5.10 21.82
C ALA A 216 25.57 6.00 21.91
N PRO A 217 25.51 7.14 22.63
CA PRO A 217 24.37 7.69 23.37
C PRO A 217 23.45 8.59 22.51
N ALA A 218 23.68 8.69 21.20
CA ALA A 218 22.96 9.61 20.32
C ALA A 218 21.47 9.27 20.19
N LEU A 219 21.12 7.99 20.27
CA LEU A 219 19.75 7.49 20.33
C LEU A 219 19.54 6.68 21.61
N THR A 220 18.37 6.84 22.20
CA THR A 220 17.86 6.05 23.33
C THR A 220 16.64 5.22 22.90
N LEU A 221 16.24 4.24 23.70
CA LEU A 221 15.07 3.40 23.43
C LEU A 221 13.78 4.20 23.24
N ASP A 222 13.65 5.32 23.96
CA ASP A 222 12.47 6.20 23.91
C ASP A 222 12.54 7.28 22.83
N THR A 223 13.63 7.31 22.05
CA THR A 223 13.77 8.28 20.97
C THR A 223 12.67 8.04 19.92
N ALA A 224 11.94 9.11 19.58
CA ALA A 224 10.85 9.05 18.63
C ALA A 224 11.35 8.88 17.19
N VAL A 225 10.74 7.93 16.47
CA VAL A 225 11.00 7.63 15.07
C VAL A 225 9.79 8.05 14.25
N ALA A 226 9.98 8.95 13.30
CA ALA A 226 8.95 9.37 12.35
C ALA A 226 8.70 8.26 11.30
N VAL A 227 7.62 8.38 10.53
CA VAL A 227 7.33 7.47 9.40
C VAL A 227 8.55 7.36 8.48
N ASP A 228 8.89 6.13 8.08
CA ASP A 228 10.05 5.77 7.26
C ASP A 228 11.41 6.24 7.83
N GLY A 229 11.45 6.56 9.12
CA GLY A 229 12.66 7.05 9.78
C GLY A 229 13.13 8.41 9.27
N ALA A 230 12.21 9.28 8.82
CA ALA A 230 12.54 10.62 8.35
C ALA A 230 13.28 11.50 9.39
N SER A 231 13.18 11.17 10.68
CA SER A 231 13.91 11.83 11.77
C SER A 231 15.37 11.38 11.92
N LEU A 232 15.80 10.32 11.21
CA LEU A 232 17.13 9.73 11.31
C LEU A 232 17.94 9.95 10.02
N SER A 233 19.25 10.05 10.15
CA SER A 233 20.14 10.05 8.99
C SER A 233 20.13 8.67 8.28
N VAL A 234 20.48 8.65 6.99
CA VAL A 234 20.59 7.39 6.22
C VAL A 234 21.45 6.35 6.95
N GLY A 235 22.60 6.78 7.47
CA GLY A 235 23.51 5.92 8.23
C GLY A 235 22.92 5.43 9.55
N GLN A 236 22.18 6.29 10.28
CA GLN A 236 21.48 5.86 11.50
C GLN A 236 20.38 4.83 11.21
N ARG A 237 19.65 4.97 10.10
CA ARG A 237 18.65 3.97 9.69
C ARG A 237 19.30 2.62 9.39
N GLN A 238 20.43 2.61 8.68
CA GLN A 238 21.17 1.37 8.41
C GLN A 238 21.70 0.73 9.69
N LEU A 239 22.33 1.50 10.57
CA LEU A 239 22.82 0.99 11.86
C LEU A 239 21.69 0.44 12.74
N LEU A 240 20.51 1.07 12.70
CA LEU A 240 19.34 0.59 13.43
C LEU A 240 18.81 -0.73 12.86
N THR A 241 18.86 -0.92 11.54
CA THR A 241 18.55 -2.20 10.90
C THR A 241 19.57 -3.28 11.27
N LEU A 242 20.85 -2.94 11.36
CA LEU A 242 21.86 -3.87 11.86
C LEU A 242 21.65 -4.21 13.34
N ALA A 243 21.20 -3.25 14.17
CA ALA A 243 20.83 -3.51 15.56
C ALA A 243 19.70 -4.54 15.66
N ARG A 244 18.69 -4.48 14.78
CA ARG A 244 17.64 -5.52 14.68
C ARG A 244 18.24 -6.89 14.36
N ALA A 245 19.18 -6.95 13.41
CA ALA A 245 19.84 -8.20 13.04
C ALA A 245 20.69 -8.78 14.19
N LEU A 246 21.32 -7.93 15.01
CA LEU A 246 22.08 -8.35 16.19
C LEU A 246 21.19 -8.99 17.28
N LEU A 247 19.95 -8.52 17.43
CA LEU A 247 19.00 -9.05 18.41
C LEU A 247 18.45 -10.43 18.02
N ARG A 248 18.45 -10.77 16.73
CA ARG A 248 18.01 -12.08 16.21
C ARG A 248 19.10 -13.13 16.40
N THR A 249 19.27 -13.58 17.64
CA THR A 249 20.29 -14.56 18.02
C THR A 249 20.08 -15.93 17.36
N GLU A 250 18.83 -16.31 17.12
CA GLU A 250 18.39 -17.57 16.49
C GLU A 250 18.77 -17.68 15.00
N ALA A 251 18.97 -16.56 14.31
CA ALA A 251 19.27 -16.54 12.88
C ALA A 251 20.68 -17.10 12.61
N ARG A 252 20.80 -18.17 11.80
CA ARG A 252 22.11 -18.76 11.43
C ARG A 252 22.71 -18.15 10.16
N VAL A 253 21.85 -17.62 9.29
CA VAL A 253 22.23 -17.01 8.01
C VAL A 253 21.76 -15.55 8.02
N VAL A 254 22.64 -14.63 7.63
CA VAL A 254 22.34 -13.20 7.52
C VAL A 254 22.59 -12.76 6.08
N LEU A 255 21.56 -12.20 5.46
CA LEU A 255 21.65 -11.58 4.13
C LEU A 255 21.83 -10.08 4.30
N VAL A 256 22.84 -9.53 3.64
CA VAL A 256 23.19 -8.11 3.71
C VAL A 256 23.16 -7.54 2.31
N ASP A 257 22.08 -6.86 1.94
CA ASP A 257 21.96 -6.23 0.64
C ASP A 257 22.46 -4.78 0.70
N GLU A 258 23.60 -4.53 0.08
CA GLU A 258 24.18 -3.20 -0.11
C GLU A 258 24.21 -2.29 1.15
N ALA A 259 24.47 -2.86 2.33
CA ALA A 259 24.36 -2.13 3.60
C ALA A 259 25.32 -0.93 3.78
N THR A 260 26.20 -0.66 2.81
CA THR A 260 27.16 0.45 2.82
C THR A 260 26.91 1.47 1.69
N SER A 261 25.87 1.29 0.86
CA SER A 261 25.53 2.29 -0.16
C SER A 261 24.95 3.55 0.46
N ALA A 262 25.20 4.68 -0.21
CA ALA A 262 24.78 6.02 0.22
C ALA A 262 25.37 6.54 1.55
N VAL A 263 26.45 5.93 2.04
CA VAL A 263 27.07 6.30 3.32
C VAL A 263 28.53 6.75 3.17
N ASP A 264 28.92 7.75 3.98
CA ASP A 264 30.26 8.32 3.99
C ASP A 264 31.33 7.34 4.53
N GLY A 265 32.61 7.59 4.27
CA GLY A 265 33.69 6.66 4.64
C GLY A 265 33.89 6.48 6.16
N ALA A 266 33.36 7.39 6.98
CA ALA A 266 33.38 7.26 8.44
C ALA A 266 32.27 6.32 8.94
N THR A 267 31.07 6.45 8.40
CA THR A 267 29.92 5.62 8.78
C THR A 267 30.01 4.24 8.14
N ASP A 268 30.60 4.10 6.95
CA ASP A 268 30.93 2.79 6.34
C ASP A 268 31.79 1.94 7.30
N ARG A 269 32.82 2.54 7.91
CA ARG A 269 33.64 1.87 8.93
C ARG A 269 32.83 1.44 10.16
N ARG A 270 31.84 2.25 10.57
CA ARG A 270 30.93 1.89 11.66
C ARG A 270 30.10 0.68 11.29
N VAL A 271 29.43 0.71 10.15
CA VAL A 271 28.63 -0.40 9.61
C VAL A 271 29.45 -1.68 9.53
N GLN A 272 30.67 -1.63 8.98
CA GLN A 272 31.58 -2.78 8.94
C GLN A 272 31.91 -3.33 10.34
N GLY A 273 32.18 -2.45 11.31
CA GLY A 273 32.44 -2.86 12.69
C GLY A 273 31.25 -3.59 13.33
N VAL A 274 30.02 -3.15 13.04
CA VAL A 274 28.80 -3.81 13.51
C VAL A 274 28.60 -5.16 12.82
N LEU A 275 28.87 -5.26 11.52
CA LEU A 275 28.81 -6.51 10.75
C LEU A 275 29.80 -7.55 11.28
N MET A 276 31.01 -7.14 11.66
CA MET A 276 31.97 -8.04 12.32
C MET A 276 31.43 -8.58 13.65
N GLY A 277 30.55 -7.84 14.33
CA GLY A 277 29.86 -8.29 15.54
C GLY A 277 28.84 -9.42 15.33
N LEU A 278 28.53 -9.78 14.08
CA LEU A 278 27.75 -10.96 13.68
C LEU A 278 28.64 -12.19 13.42
N SER A 279 29.92 -12.14 13.83
CA SER A 279 30.88 -13.25 13.73
C SER A 279 30.30 -14.55 14.31
N GLY A 280 30.39 -15.63 13.54
CA GLY A 280 29.84 -16.95 13.90
C GLY A 280 28.52 -17.31 13.19
N LYS A 281 27.93 -16.37 12.43
CA LYS A 281 26.81 -16.62 11.52
C LYS A 281 27.32 -16.70 10.07
N THR A 282 26.62 -17.45 9.21
CA THR A 282 26.91 -17.43 7.77
C THR A 282 26.39 -16.12 7.18
N MET A 283 27.29 -15.29 6.66
CA MET A 283 26.94 -14.00 6.07
C MET A 283 27.05 -14.05 4.55
N VAL A 284 25.99 -13.64 3.86
CA VAL A 284 25.99 -13.44 2.41
C VAL A 284 25.70 -11.96 2.17
N ALA A 285 26.69 -11.25 1.63
CA ALA A 285 26.58 -9.83 1.38
C ALA A 285 26.66 -9.52 -0.12
N ILE A 286 25.77 -8.66 -0.57
CA ILE A 286 25.82 -8.04 -1.89
C ILE A 286 26.52 -6.69 -1.70
N ALA A 287 27.63 -6.49 -2.40
CA ALA A 287 28.45 -5.29 -2.24
C ALA A 287 28.78 -4.66 -3.59
N HIS A 288 28.52 -3.36 -3.71
CA HIS A 288 29.00 -2.54 -4.83
C HIS A 288 30.38 -1.89 -4.54
N ARG A 289 30.83 -1.92 -3.29
CA ARG A 289 32.15 -1.41 -2.87
C ARG A 289 33.13 -2.55 -2.65
N LEU A 290 34.24 -2.53 -3.39
CA LEU A 290 35.24 -3.59 -3.29
C LEU A 290 35.88 -3.69 -1.89
N ARG A 291 35.99 -2.57 -1.15
CA ARG A 291 36.51 -2.56 0.23
C ARG A 291 35.71 -3.46 1.17
N THR A 292 34.39 -3.53 0.99
CA THR A 292 33.52 -4.40 1.79
C THR A 292 33.83 -5.87 1.51
N VAL A 293 34.13 -6.22 0.26
CA VAL A 293 34.42 -7.58 -0.18
C VAL A 293 35.71 -8.14 0.45
N LEU A 294 36.65 -7.27 0.83
CA LEU A 294 37.95 -7.67 1.40
C LEU A 294 37.84 -8.39 2.75
N ALA A 295 36.75 -8.18 3.49
CA ALA A 295 36.52 -8.81 4.79
C ALA A 295 35.94 -10.23 4.70
N TYR A 296 35.62 -10.71 3.49
CA TYR A 296 34.95 -11.99 3.28
C TYR A 296 35.93 -13.08 2.85
N GLU A 297 35.66 -14.30 3.28
CA GLU A 297 36.48 -15.48 2.97
C GLU A 297 36.39 -15.87 1.48
N ARG A 298 35.20 -15.72 0.89
CA ARG A 298 34.91 -16.09 -0.49
C ARG A 298 34.10 -14.99 -1.18
N VAL A 299 34.34 -14.84 -2.47
CA VAL A 299 33.72 -13.83 -3.31
C VAL A 299 33.05 -14.53 -4.50
N CYS A 300 31.81 -14.14 -4.78
CA CYS A 300 31.03 -14.61 -5.92
C CYS A 300 30.82 -13.43 -6.87
N VAL A 301 31.28 -13.54 -8.12
CA VAL A 301 31.07 -12.54 -9.16
C VAL A 301 29.96 -13.04 -10.08
N VAL A 302 28.93 -12.22 -10.21
CA VAL A 302 27.76 -12.50 -11.05
C VAL A 302 27.77 -11.55 -12.23
N ASP A 303 27.63 -12.08 -13.44
CA ASP A 303 27.44 -11.31 -14.67
C ASP A 303 26.36 -11.99 -15.54
N SER A 304 25.51 -11.19 -16.17
CA SER A 304 24.46 -11.66 -17.07
C SER A 304 23.59 -12.80 -16.48
N ARG A 305 23.23 -12.67 -15.20
CA ARG A 305 22.44 -13.64 -14.39
C ARG A 305 23.12 -14.99 -14.17
N ARG A 306 24.45 -15.08 -14.31
CA ARG A 306 25.22 -16.29 -14.04
C ARG A 306 26.40 -15.98 -13.12
N VAL A 307 26.75 -16.94 -12.28
CA VAL A 307 28.01 -16.89 -11.52
C VAL A 307 29.13 -17.13 -12.52
N VAL A 308 30.02 -16.15 -12.69
CA VAL A 308 31.15 -16.22 -13.60
C VAL A 308 32.43 -16.60 -12.86
N GLU A 309 32.60 -16.13 -11.62
CA GLU A 309 33.75 -16.44 -10.77
C GLU A 309 33.30 -16.69 -9.33
N LEU A 310 33.91 -17.68 -8.67
CA LEU A 310 33.66 -17.99 -7.27
C LEU A 310 34.95 -18.55 -6.66
N GLY A 311 35.48 -17.90 -5.63
CA GLY A 311 36.74 -18.34 -5.01
C GLY A 311 37.16 -17.47 -3.84
N ALA A 312 38.28 -17.81 -3.23
CA ALA A 312 38.94 -16.90 -2.29
C ALA A 312 39.46 -15.67 -3.05
N LEU A 313 39.53 -14.52 -2.36
CA LEU A 313 39.94 -13.25 -2.98
C LEU A 313 41.27 -13.35 -3.76
N ARG A 314 42.23 -14.10 -3.21
CA ARG A 314 43.54 -14.30 -3.81
C ARG A 314 43.48 -15.13 -5.09
N GLU A 315 42.68 -16.18 -5.10
CA GLU A 315 42.50 -17.04 -6.28
C GLU A 315 41.88 -16.24 -7.44
N LEU A 316 40.87 -15.41 -7.13
CA LEU A 316 40.22 -14.56 -8.12
C LEU A 316 41.13 -13.46 -8.68
N TRP A 317 42.18 -13.08 -7.95
CA TRP A 317 43.17 -12.12 -8.44
C TRP A 317 44.22 -12.74 -9.35
N GLU A 318 44.63 -13.96 -9.05
CA GLU A 318 45.64 -14.67 -9.85
C GLU A 318 45.10 -14.98 -11.26
N VAL A 319 43.80 -15.20 -11.37
CA VAL A 319 43.10 -15.35 -12.66
C VAL A 319 42.87 -13.98 -13.31
N GLU A 320 43.08 -13.88 -14.64
CA GLU A 320 42.75 -12.70 -15.45
C GLU A 320 41.22 -12.56 -15.69
N GLY A 321 40.45 -12.62 -14.59
CA GLY A 321 39.00 -12.62 -14.57
C GLY A 321 38.34 -11.23 -14.58
N LEU A 322 37.01 -11.24 -14.58
CA LEU A 322 36.15 -10.09 -14.36
C LEU A 322 36.42 -9.42 -13.01
N PHE A 323 36.69 -10.19 -11.95
CA PHE A 323 37.04 -9.63 -10.64
C PHE A 323 38.26 -8.70 -10.74
N ARG A 324 39.33 -9.16 -11.39
CA ARG A 324 40.56 -8.40 -11.59
C ARG A 324 40.33 -7.12 -12.40
N ARG A 325 39.49 -7.18 -13.44
CA ARG A 325 39.07 -6.00 -14.22
C ARG A 325 38.31 -4.98 -13.36
N ILE A 326 37.41 -5.44 -12.49
CA ILE A 326 36.67 -4.56 -11.57
C ILE A 326 37.60 -3.90 -10.55
N ASN A 327 38.57 -4.65 -9.98
CA ASN A 327 39.53 -4.09 -9.03
C ASN A 327 40.48 -3.08 -9.68
N SER A 328 40.99 -3.37 -10.88
CA SER A 328 41.91 -2.47 -11.60
C SER A 328 41.34 -1.09 -11.93
N ARG A 329 40.00 -0.95 -11.95
CA ARG A 329 39.32 0.34 -12.12
C ARG A 329 39.11 1.11 -10.81
N ASN A 330 39.20 0.43 -9.67
CA ASN A 330 38.87 0.96 -8.36
C ASN A 330 40.10 1.07 -7.43
N ASP A 331 41.30 0.65 -7.87
CA ASP A 331 42.60 0.71 -7.16
C ASP A 331 42.50 0.40 -5.65
N THR A 332 41.80 -0.68 -5.30
CA THR A 332 41.38 -0.92 -3.91
C THR A 332 42.13 -2.05 -3.22
N TRP A 333 42.79 -2.94 -3.97
CA TRP A 333 43.56 -4.05 -3.41
C TRP A 333 44.84 -4.30 -4.21
N GLU A 334 46.00 -4.21 -3.54
CA GLU A 334 47.35 -4.25 -4.14
C GLU A 334 48.03 -5.64 -4.11
N GLY A 335 47.29 -6.75 -3.96
CA GLY A 335 47.94 -8.06 -3.89
C GLY A 335 48.63 -8.38 -2.57
N LYS A 336 48.55 -7.49 -1.57
CA LYS A 336 49.19 -7.68 -0.26
C LYS A 336 48.24 -8.40 0.69
N SER A 337 48.77 -9.43 1.36
CA SER A 337 48.11 -10.13 2.45
C SER A 337 47.86 -9.15 3.59
N TYR A 338 46.62 -8.71 3.77
CA TYR A 338 46.18 -8.25 5.09
C TYR A 338 45.97 -9.50 5.93
N THR A 339 47.08 -10.09 6.37
CA THR A 339 47.06 -11.01 7.51
C THR A 339 46.58 -10.20 8.70
N THR A 340 45.39 -10.52 9.18
CA THR A 340 44.95 -10.19 10.54
C THR A 340 45.83 -10.91 11.55
#